data_AF-A0A564XWX2-F1
#
_entry.id   AF-A0A564XWX2-F1
#
_cell.length_a   1.000
_cell.length_b   1.000
_cell.length_c   1.000
_cell.angle_alpha   90.00
_cell.angle_beta   90.00
_cell.angle_gamma   90.00
#
_symmetry.space_group_name_H-M   'P 1'
#
loop_
_entity.id
_entity.type
_entity.pdbx_description
1 polymer ?
#
loop_
_entity_poly.entity_id
_entity_poly.type
_entity_poly.pdbx_seq_one_letter_code
_entity_poly.pdbx_strand_id
1 'polypeptide(L)' 'MFRTSRLSHVTTEIKGMMSLLGCPRMAQESATSKVEALLTWRSASTDDEVRATRTTAFRDMVSHP' A
#
# COMPACT_ATOMS: atom_id res chain seq x y z
N MET A 1 -22.51 -4.67 7.16
CA MET A 1 -21.34 -5.49 7.54
C MET A 1 -20.27 -5.61 6.45
N PHE A 2 -20.58 -5.58 5.15
CA PHE A 2 -19.57 -5.73 4.09
C PHE A 2 -18.61 -4.53 3.90
N ARG A 3 -19.10 -3.30 4.07
CA ARG A 3 -18.27 -2.08 3.92
C ARG A 3 -17.17 -1.95 4.98
N THR A 4 -17.51 -2.18 6.25
CA THR A 4 -16.54 -2.18 7.35
C THR A 4 -15.51 -3.29 7.19
N SER A 5 -15.94 -4.50 6.81
CA SER A 5 -15.03 -5.62 6.51
C SER A 5 -14.04 -5.29 5.39
N ARG A 6 -14.47 -4.55 4.35
CA ARG A 6 -13.62 -4.16 3.23
C ARG A 6 -12.57 -3.13 3.65
N LEU A 7 -12.96 -2.09 4.39
CA LEU A 7 -12.01 -1.10 4.89
C LEU A 7 -11.03 -1.72 5.89
N SER A 8 -11.49 -2.61 6.78
CA SER A 8 -10.61 -3.35 7.70
C SER A 8 -9.59 -4.23 6.97
N HIS A 9 -9.99 -4.84 5.84
CA HIS A 9 -9.06 -5.59 4.99
C HIS A 9 -8.01 -4.66 4.38
N VAL A 10 -8.41 -3.54 3.78
CA VAL A 10 -7.48 -2.57 3.18
C VAL A 10 -6.52 -1.98 4.23
N THR A 11 -6.99 -1.68 5.44
CA THR A 11 -6.11 -1.23 6.53
C THR A 11 -5.07 -2.29 6.90
N THR A 12 -5.45 -3.57 6.90
CA THR A 12 -4.52 -4.68 7.16
C THR A 12 -3.50 -4.83 6.03
N GLU A 13 -3.93 -4.72 4.77
CA GLU A 13 -3.04 -4.69 3.62
C GLU A 13 -2.02 -3.55 3.71
N ILE A 14 -2.46 -2.33 4.05
CA ILE A 14 -1.60 -1.15 4.21
C ILE A 14 -0.51 -1.42 5.26
N LYS A 15 -0.90 -1.96 6.42
CA LYS A 15 0.05 -2.31 7.49
C LYS A 15 1.06 -3.37 7.03
N GLY A 16 0.60 -4.36 6.26
CA GLY A 16 1.46 -5.38 5.65
C GLY A 16 2.48 -4.77 4.68
N MET A 17 2.03 -3.88 3.80
CA MET A 17 2.90 -3.17 2.85
C MET A 17 3.96 -2.32 3.57
N MET A 18 3.58 -1.56 4.60
CA MET A 18 4.54 -0.80 5.41
C MET A 18 5.59 -1.70 6.06
N SER A 19 5.16 -2.84 6.62
CA SER A 19 6.08 -3.80 7.24
C SER A 19 7.02 -4.44 6.20
N LEU A 20 6.55 -4.70 4.98
CA LEU A 20 7.37 -5.24 3.90
C LEU A 20 8.44 -4.23 3.48
N LEU A 21 8.10 -2.95 3.32
CA LEU A 21 9.06 -1.91 2.95
C LEU A 21 10.20 -1.76 3.97
N GLY A 22 9.90 -1.95 5.26
CA GLY A 22 10.89 -1.95 6.33
C GLY A 22 11.71 -3.24 6.49
N CYS A 23 11.39 -4.30 5.73
CA CYS A 23 12.14 -5.56 5.78
C CYS A 23 13.55 -5.37 5.20
N PRO A 24 14.63 -5.85 5.84
CA PRO A 24 16.00 -5.69 5.35
C PRO A 24 16.21 -6.20 3.91
N ARG A 25 15.50 -7.28 3.54
CA ARG A 25 15.53 -7.82 2.18
C ARG A 25 14.92 -6.86 1.16
N MET A 26 13.81 -6.23 1.52
CA MET A 26 13.18 -5.21 0.67
C MET A 26 14.00 -3.93 0.69
N ALA A 27 14.66 -3.57 1.79
CA ALA A 27 15.56 -2.42 1.86
C ALA A 27 16.65 -2.46 0.77
N GLN A 28 17.10 -3.66 0.40
CA GLN A 28 18.09 -3.89 -0.67
C GLN A 28 17.53 -3.75 -2.09
N GLU A 29 16.21 -3.80 -2.29
CA GLU A 29 15.60 -3.57 -3.60
C GLU A 29 15.71 -2.09 -4.02
N SER A 30 15.77 -1.86 -5.33
CA SER A 30 15.83 -0.51 -5.88
C SER A 30 14.58 0.29 -5.52
N ALA A 31 14.76 1.59 -5.28
CA ALA A 31 13.64 2.51 -5.03
C ALA A 31 12.59 2.45 -6.15
N THR A 32 13.03 2.29 -7.40
CA THR A 32 12.15 2.12 -8.57
C THR A 32 11.27 0.88 -8.44
N SER A 33 11.83 -0.28 -8.07
CA SER A 33 11.07 -1.52 -7.91
C SER A 33 9.99 -1.39 -6.83
N LYS A 34 10.33 -0.73 -5.71
CA LYS A 34 9.38 -0.47 -4.62
C LYS A 34 8.23 0.43 -5.08
N VAL A 35 8.53 1.51 -5.79
CA VAL A 35 7.52 2.45 -6.29
C VAL A 35 6.60 1.78 -7.31
N GLU A 36 7.14 0.99 -8.25
CA GLU A 36 6.36 0.23 -9.23
C GLU A 36 5.41 -0.79 -8.57
N ALA A 37 5.90 -1.51 -7.56
CA ALA A 37 5.07 -2.43 -6.78
C ALA A 37 3.93 -1.70 -6.05
N LEU A 38 4.21 -0.55 -5.44
CA LEU A 38 3.19 0.26 -4.78
C LEU A 38 2.18 0.87 -5.77
N LEU A 39 2.62 1.28 -6.96
CA LEU A 39 1.75 1.76 -8.03
C LEU A 39 0.78 0.66 -8.49
N THR A 40 1.29 -0.56 -8.66
CA THR A 40 0.49 -1.75 -9.02
C THR A 40 -0.55 -2.06 -7.94
N TRP A 41 -0.15 -2.03 -6.67
CA TRP A 41 -1.06 -2.26 -5.56
C TRP A 41 -2.15 -1.18 -5.45
N ARG A 42 -1.78 0.10 -5.62
CA ARG A 42 -2.73 1.23 -5.63
C ARG A 42 -3.81 1.07 -6.69
N SER A 43 -3.45 0.62 -7.88
CA SER A 43 -4.35 0.49 -9.03
C SER A 43 -5.12 -0.84 -9.09
N ALA A 44 -4.76 -1.83 -8.26
CA ALA A 44 -5.36 -3.17 -8.28
C ALA A 44 -6.84 -3.24 -7.87
N SER A 45 -7.39 -2.19 -7.24
CA SER A 45 -8.82 -2.12 -6.90
C SER A 45 -9.55 -1.17 -7.84
N THR A 46 -10.74 -1.55 -8.29
CA THR A 46 -11.66 -0.67 -9.04
C THR A 46 -12.59 0.14 -8.14
N ASP A 47 -12.66 -0.19 -6.85
CA ASP A 47 -13.47 0.49 -5.84
C ASP A 47 -12.83 1.83 -5.45
N ASP A 48 -13.55 2.94 -5.65
CA ASP A 48 -13.03 4.30 -5.45
C ASP A 48 -12.67 4.60 -4.00
N GLU A 49 -13.43 4.10 -3.02
CA GLU A 49 -13.13 4.31 -1.59
C GLU A 49 -11.82 3.59 -1.21
N VAL A 50 -11.64 2.37 -1.73
CA VAL A 50 -10.40 1.60 -1.56
C VAL A 50 -9.23 2.29 -2.28
N ARG A 51 -9.41 2.75 -3.52
CA ARG A 51 -8.39 3.47 -4.29
C ARG A 51 -7.95 4.76 -3.60
N ALA A 52 -8.90 5.52 -3.05
CA ALA A 52 -8.60 6.74 -2.30
C ALA A 52 -7.76 6.42 -1.06
N THR A 53 -8.16 5.40 -0.29
CA THR A 53 -7.44 4.96 0.91
C THR A 53 -6.01 4.50 0.58
N ARG A 54 -5.84 3.66 -0.45
CA ARG A 54 -4.52 3.22 -0.93
C ARG A 54 -3.67 4.39 -1.45
N THR A 55 -4.28 5.38 -2.10
CA THR A 55 -3.57 6.57 -2.59
C THR A 55 -3.01 7.42 -1.44
N THR A 56 -3.78 7.61 -0.36
CA THR A 56 -3.31 8.32 0.82
C THR A 56 -2.14 7.58 1.48
N ALA A 57 -2.26 6.27 1.64
CA ALA A 57 -1.19 5.43 2.20
C ALA A 57 0.07 5.41 1.30
N PHE A 58 -0.09 5.33 -0.03
CA PHE A 58 1.02 5.44 -0.98
C PHE A 58 1.81 6.73 -0.79
N ARG A 59 1.11 7.87 -0.69
CA ARG A 59 1.75 9.17 -0.50
C ARG A 59 2.56 9.20 0.80
N ASP A 60 2.02 8.63 1.87
CA ASP A 60 2.70 8.53 3.16
C ASP A 60 3.99 7.69 3.07
N MET A 61 3.92 6.51 2.44
CA MET A 61 5.07 5.60 2.27
C MET A 61 6.17 6.18 1.38
N VAL A 62 5.83 6.97 0.36
CA VAL A 62 6.81 7.63 -0.51
C VAL A 62 7.42 8.88 0.13
N SER A 63 6.67 9.56 1.00
CA SER A 63 7.15 10.79 1.67
C SER A 63 8.07 10.49 2.87
N HIS A 64 7.99 9.29 3.44
CA HIS A 64 8.77 8.85 4.60
C HIS A 64 9.65 7.63 4.25
N PRO A 65 10.76 7.83 3.52
CA PRO A 65 11.69 6.74 3.16
C PRO A 65 12.36 6.08 4.36
#